data_AF-A0A843E501-F1
#
_entry.id   AF-A0A843E501-F1
#
_cell.length_a   1.000
_cell.length_b   1.000
_cell.length_c   1.000
_cell.angle_alpha   90.00
_cell.angle_beta   90.00
_cell.angle_gamma   90.00
#
_symmetry.space_group_name_H-M   'P 1'
#
loop_
_entity.id
_entity.type
_entity.pdbx_description
1 polymer ?
#
loop_
_entity_poly.entity_id
_entity_poly.type
_entity_poly.pdbx_seq_one_letter_code
_entity_poly.pdbx_strand_id
1 'polypeptide(L)'
;PGRACLQCVSNRTHVKTMETRQTCTGNSSFTPHLASDVTTTAVVAAIQVREAMKIASGHPELCLTNVTYYDGTLCDMFTAEADIDPSCPNHGRES
;
A
#
# COMPACT_ATOMS: atom_id res chain seq x y z
N PRO A 1 -1.05 4.28 17.66
CA PRO A 1 -1.71 3.12 18.31
C PRO A 1 -3.15 3.00 17.79
N GLY A 2 -3.60 1.80 17.40
CA GLY A 2 -4.99 1.58 16.94
C GLY A 2 -5.27 1.78 15.45
N ARG A 3 -4.28 1.72 14.55
CA ARG A 3 -4.51 1.67 13.08
C ARG A 3 -3.87 0.42 12.48
N ALA A 4 -4.47 -0.08 11.40
CA ALA A 4 -3.94 -1.19 10.61
C ALA A 4 -2.51 -0.89 10.14
N CYS A 5 -1.57 -1.80 10.38
CA CYS A 5 -0.24 -1.72 9.79
C CYS A 5 -0.24 -2.25 8.35
N LEU A 6 0.90 -2.08 7.65
CA LEU A 6 1.07 -2.59 6.29
C LEU A 6 0.76 -4.10 6.19
N GLN A 7 1.09 -4.89 7.21
CA GLN A 7 0.81 -6.33 7.21
C GLN A 7 -0.70 -6.64 7.26
N CYS A 8 -1.50 -5.84 7.97
CA CYS A 8 -2.96 -6.03 8.07
C CYS A 8 -3.66 -5.81 6.72
N VAL A 9 -3.14 -4.91 5.88
CA VAL A 9 -3.70 -4.60 4.57
C VAL A 9 -3.03 -5.35 3.41
N SER A 10 -1.91 -6.03 3.67
CA SER A 10 -1.19 -6.78 2.65
C SER A 10 -1.90 -8.11 2.37
N ASN A 11 -2.30 -8.35 1.12
CA ASN A 11 -2.81 -9.66 0.72
C ASN A 11 -1.69 -10.72 0.86
N ARG A 12 -2.04 -11.93 1.32
CA ARG A 12 -1.14 -13.09 1.40
C ARG A 12 -0.41 -13.38 0.08
N THR A 13 -0.98 -13.00 -1.07
CA THR A 13 -0.34 -13.14 -2.39
C THR A 13 0.81 -12.17 -2.62
N HIS A 14 0.81 -10.98 -2.01
CA HIS A 14 1.85 -9.97 -2.21
C HIS A 14 3.20 -10.40 -1.61
N VAL A 15 3.17 -11.10 -0.46
CA VAL A 15 4.35 -11.75 0.14
C VAL A 15 4.85 -12.88 -0.77
N LYS A 16 3.93 -13.68 -1.31
CA LYS A 16 4.25 -14.77 -2.25
C LYS A 16 4.93 -14.26 -3.52
N THR A 17 4.51 -13.10 -4.04
CA THR A 17 5.12 -12.44 -5.21
C THR A 17 6.47 -11.81 -4.87
N MET A 18 6.66 -11.22 -3.69
CA MET A 18 7.97 -10.74 -3.22
C MET A 18 8.99 -11.88 -3.06
N GLU A 19 8.54 -13.07 -2.64
CA GLU A 19 9.37 -14.28 -2.54
C GLU A 19 9.55 -15.00 -3.89
N THR A 20 8.82 -14.62 -4.93
CA THR A 20 8.94 -15.24 -6.26
C THR A 20 10.24 -14.78 -6.90
N ARG A 21 11.30 -15.57 -6.73
CA ARG A 21 12.54 -15.45 -7.51
C ARG A 21 12.18 -15.58 -8.99
N GLN A 22 12.36 -14.50 -9.75
CA GLN A 22 12.22 -14.50 -11.21
C GLN A 22 13.40 -15.25 -11.81
N THR A 23 13.30 -16.58 -11.88
CA THR A 23 14.36 -17.45 -12.40
C THR A 23 14.12 -17.78 -13.86
N CYS A 24 15.15 -17.57 -14.69
CA CYS A 24 15.14 -17.92 -16.13
C CYS A 24 15.18 -19.44 -16.40
N THR A 25 15.06 -20.28 -15.37
CA THR A 25 15.21 -21.75 -15.43
C THR A 25 13.91 -22.54 -15.48
N GLY A 26 12.79 -21.92 -15.86
CA GLY A 26 11.71 -22.64 -16.54
C GLY A 26 10.66 -23.34 -15.67
N ASN A 27 10.26 -22.78 -14.53
CA ASN A 27 9.06 -23.26 -13.81
C ASN A 27 8.20 -22.16 -13.17
N SER A 28 8.45 -20.89 -13.51
CA SER A 28 7.61 -19.74 -13.12
C SER A 28 7.29 -18.90 -14.36
N SER A 29 6.00 -18.62 -14.57
CA SER A 29 5.54 -17.76 -15.67
C SER A 29 5.89 -16.32 -15.35
N PHE A 30 6.87 -15.74 -16.06
CA PHE A 30 7.16 -14.31 -16.00
C PHE A 30 5.97 -13.54 -16.57
N THR A 31 5.25 -12.84 -15.71
CA THR A 31 4.21 -11.90 -16.12
C THR A 31 4.86 -10.52 -16.10
N PRO A 32 5.05 -9.85 -17.24
CA PRO A 32 5.66 -8.53 -17.24
C PRO A 32 4.77 -7.59 -16.40
N HIS A 33 5.39 -6.87 -15.46
CA HIS A 33 4.68 -5.82 -14.75
C HIS A 33 4.26 -4.75 -15.76
N LEU A 34 2.96 -4.46 -15.83
CA LEU A 34 2.47 -3.34 -16.61
C LEU A 34 3.06 -2.06 -15.99
N ALA A 35 3.87 -1.34 -16.75
CA ALA A 35 4.39 -0.05 -16.30
C ALA A 35 3.20 0.90 -16.08
N SER A 36 3.15 1.51 -14.91
CA SER A 36 2.20 2.59 -14.66
C SER A 36 2.58 3.80 -15.51
N ASP A 37 1.58 4.56 -15.96
CA ASP A 37 1.80 5.86 -16.60
C ASP A 37 2.55 6.80 -15.63
N VAL A 38 3.40 7.67 -16.18
CA VAL A 38 4.14 8.71 -15.45
C VAL A 38 3.18 9.61 -14.67
N THR A 39 2.01 9.90 -15.25
CA THR A 39 0.98 10.73 -14.61
C THR A 39 0.41 10.07 -13.36
N THR A 40 0.06 8.78 -13.43
CA THR A 40 -0.39 7.98 -12.28
C THR A 40 0.66 7.97 -11.17
N THR A 41 1.93 7.77 -11.53
CA THR A 41 3.04 7.77 -10.57
C THR A 41 3.19 9.14 -9.91
N ALA A 42 3.08 10.23 -10.67
CA ALA A 42 3.16 11.59 -10.16
C ALA A 42 2.01 11.92 -9.19
N VAL A 43 0.79 11.46 -9.47
CA VAL A 43 -0.37 11.65 -8.56
C VAL A 43 -0.12 10.97 -7.22
N VAL A 44 0.32 9.70 -7.23
CA VAL A 44 0.61 8.95 -6.00
C VAL A 44 1.76 9.59 -5.22
N ALA A 45 2.83 10.00 -5.89
CA ALA A 45 3.95 10.70 -5.25
C ALA A 45 3.50 12.02 -4.60
N ALA A 46 2.65 12.80 -5.29
CA ALA A 46 2.13 14.06 -4.74
C ALA A 46 1.25 13.82 -3.50
N ILE A 47 0.47 12.73 -3.45
CA ILE A 47 -0.28 12.33 -2.25
C ILE A 47 0.71 12.02 -1.12
N GLN A 48 1.70 11.17 -1.35
CA GLN A 48 2.70 10.81 -0.33
C GLN A 48 3.45 12.03 0.23
N VAL A 49 3.87 12.96 -0.63
CA VAL A 49 4.54 14.20 -0.19
C VAL A 49 3.62 15.07 0.65
N ARG A 50 2.33 15.17 0.29
CA ARG A 50 1.35 15.90 1.11
C ARG A 50 1.19 15.29 2.50
N GLU A 51 1.13 13.96 2.61
CA GLU A 51 1.05 13.30 3.90
C GLU A 51 2.33 13.51 4.73
N ALA A 52 3.51 13.44 4.10
CA ALA A 52 4.78 13.72 4.76
C ALA A 52 4.85 15.17 5.28
N MET A 53 4.35 16.15 4.53
CA MET A 53 4.29 17.55 4.98
C MET A 53 3.38 17.72 6.19
N LYS A 54 2.21 17.07 6.23
CA LYS A 54 1.33 17.10 7.41
C LYS A 54 2.07 16.62 8.66
N ILE A 55 2.79 15.51 8.55
CA ILE A 55 3.61 14.96 9.65
C ILE A 55 4.70 15.95 10.05
N ALA A 56 5.47 16.46 9.09
CA ALA A 56 6.57 17.38 9.33
C ALA A 56 6.12 18.71 9.96
N SER A 57 4.91 19.16 9.65
CA SER A 57 4.30 20.36 10.23
C SER A 57 3.63 20.13 11.59
N GLY A 58 3.71 18.93 12.16
CA GLY A 58 3.13 18.62 13.47
C GLY A 58 1.62 18.34 13.44
N HIS A 59 1.09 18.00 12.27
CA HIS A 59 -0.34 17.70 12.04
C HIS A 59 -0.60 16.26 11.58
N PRO A 60 -0.08 15.21 12.26
CA PRO A 60 -0.30 13.82 11.86
C PRO A 60 -1.77 13.37 11.95
N GLU A 61 -2.62 14.08 12.70
CA GLU A 61 -4.06 13.85 12.79
C GLU A 61 -4.80 14.11 11.47
N LEU A 62 -4.24 14.97 10.61
CA LEU A 62 -4.79 15.27 9.28
C LEU A 62 -4.38 14.23 8.23
N CYS A 63 -3.53 13.26 8.59
CA CYS A 63 -3.08 12.25 7.65
C CYS A 63 -4.20 11.30 7.26
N LEU A 64 -4.19 10.89 5.99
CA LEU A 64 -5.05 9.82 5.49
C LEU A 64 -4.87 8.55 6.32
N THR A 65 -5.99 7.93 6.69
CA THR A 65 -6.03 6.79 7.62
C THR A 65 -6.30 5.47 6.91
N ASN A 66 -6.85 5.58 5.70
CA ASN A 66 -7.40 4.50 4.89
C ASN A 66 -6.49 4.24 3.70
N VAL A 67 -6.69 3.10 3.03
CA VAL A 67 -5.98 2.82 1.78
C VAL A 67 -6.59 3.69 0.69
N THR A 68 -5.78 4.55 0.08
CA THR A 68 -6.20 5.36 -1.07
C THR A 68 -5.74 4.68 -2.35
N TYR A 69 -6.67 4.45 -3.26
CA TYR A 69 -6.40 3.91 -4.58
C TYR A 69 -6.68 4.97 -5.64
N TYR A 70 -5.77 5.08 -6.60
CA TYR A 70 -5.93 5.96 -7.75
C TYR A 70 -5.88 5.13 -9.03
N ASP A 71 -6.95 5.16 -9.81
CA ASP A 71 -7.03 4.56 -11.14
C ASP A 71 -6.66 5.62 -12.19
N GLY A 72 -5.46 5.53 -12.73
CA GLY A 72 -5.02 6.44 -13.79
C GLY A 72 -5.76 6.27 -15.12
N THR A 73 -6.42 5.12 -15.35
CA THR A 73 -7.17 4.87 -16.59
C THR A 73 -8.56 5.49 -16.55
N LEU A 74 -9.20 5.46 -15.39
CA LEU A 74 -10.52 6.06 -15.15
C LEU A 74 -10.42 7.50 -14.64
N CYS A 75 -9.22 7.95 -14.26
CA CYS A 75 -8.99 9.21 -13.55
C CYS A 75 -9.86 9.30 -12.28
N ASP A 76 -9.93 8.20 -11.54
CA ASP A 76 -10.81 8.07 -10.38
C ASP A 76 -10.02 7.73 -9.11
N MET A 77 -10.57 8.12 -7.97
CA MET A 77 -9.98 7.90 -6.66
C MET A 77 -11.01 7.34 -5.70
N PHE A 78 -10.67 6.24 -5.04
CA PHE A 78 -11.48 5.70 -3.96
C PHE A 78 -10.64 5.39 -2.72
N THR A 79 -11.31 5.38 -1.59
CA THR A 79 -10.72 5.00 -0.30
C THR A 79 -11.34 3.70 0.18
N ALA A 80 -10.50 2.82 0.70
CA ALA A 80 -10.92 1.57 1.33
C ALA A 80 -10.54 1.60 2.81
N GLU A 81 -11.49 1.26 3.66
CA GLU A 81 -11.25 1.12 5.10
C GLU A 81 -10.23 -0.01 5.37
N ALA A 82 -9.40 0.21 6.38
CA ALA A 82 -8.31 -0.69 6.73
C ALA A 82 -8.46 -1.14 8.19
N ASP A 83 -8.92 -2.37 8.37
CA ASP A 83 -9.10 -2.96 9.69
C ASP A 83 -7.81 -3.61 10.21
N ILE A 84 -7.68 -3.64 11.54
CA ILE A 84 -6.61 -4.37 12.21
C ILE A 84 -6.94 -5.86 12.19
N ASP A 85 -6.06 -6.68 11.63
CA ASP A 85 -6.12 -8.13 11.78
C ASP A 85 -5.84 -8.49 13.25
N PRO A 86 -6.79 -9.12 13.98
CA PRO A 86 -6.61 -9.50 15.38
C PRO A 86 -5.46 -10.51 15.61
N SER A 87 -5.04 -11.20 14.56
CA SER A 87 -3.94 -12.16 14.57
C SER A 87 -2.60 -11.56 14.12
N CYS A 88 -2.56 -10.27 13.80
CA CYS A 88 -1.37 -9.61 13.31
C CYS A 88 -0.26 -9.57 14.38
N PRO A 89 0.96 -10.06 14.09
CA PRO A 89 2.05 -10.07 15.07
C PRO A 89 2.59 -8.67 15.41
N ASN A 90 2.26 -7.66 14.59
CA ASN A 90 2.72 -6.27 14.76
C ASN A 90 1.84 -5.46 15.70
N HIS A 91 0.66 -5.98 16.04
CA HIS A 91 -0.25 -5.37 16.99
C HIS A 91 -0.23 -6.29 18.22
N GLY A 92 0.41 -5.84 19.30
CA GLY A 92 0.38 -6.60 20.54
C GLY A 92 -1.07 -6.90 20.92
N ARG A 93 -1.35 -8.15 21.35
CA ARG A 93 -2.60 -8.45 22.04
C ARG A 93 -2.70 -7.47 23.20
N GLU A 94 -3.56 -6.48 23.11
CA GLU A 94 -3.84 -5.59 24.24
C GLU A 94 -4.32 -6.48 25.39
N SER A 95 -3.46 -6.63 26.39
CA SER A 95 -3.74 -7.20 27.71
C SER A 95 -4.24 -6.12 28.64
#